data_AF-A0A7K3WTP9-F1
#
_entry.id   AF-A0A7K3WTP9-F1
#
_cell.length_a   1.000
_cell.length_b   1.000
_cell.length_c   1.000
_cell.angle_alpha   90.00
_cell.angle_beta   90.00
_cell.angle_gamma   90.00
#
_symmetry.space_group_name_H-M   'P 1'
#
loop_
_entity.id
_entity.type
_entity.pdbx_description
1 polymer ?
#
loop_
_entity_poly.entity_id
_entity_poly.type
_entity_poly.pdbx_seq_one_letter_code
_entity_poly.pdbx_strand_id
1 'polypeptide(L)'
;MKTLRFILVVFAILASTAYSKAQPGNATLTEDGAVVVNTQEPLQSVYMLDASNFNFTSEQDAITYFAAKNSEYVSYRPVLQNNVIMVYLQVKTRPDWTKADWNAYFVENKIKSKISDPSQQLTK
;
A
#
# COMPACT_ATOMS: atom_id res chain seq x y z
N MET A 1 -3.57 53.49 -0.05
CA MET A 1 -3.48 52.52 1.07
C MET A 1 -4.69 51.56 1.21
N LYS A 2 -5.60 51.44 0.21
CA LYS A 2 -6.71 50.47 0.25
C LYS A 2 -6.42 49.18 -0.55
N THR A 3 -5.51 49.23 -1.52
CA THR A 3 -5.13 48.12 -2.38
C THR A 3 -4.18 47.10 -1.72
N LEU A 4 -3.43 47.51 -0.69
CA LEU A 4 -2.50 46.62 0.02
C LEU A 4 -3.21 45.59 0.94
N ARG A 5 -4.43 45.93 1.41
CA ARG A 5 -5.22 45.04 2.27
C ARG A 5 -5.86 43.88 1.51
N PHE A 6 -6.01 43.99 0.18
CA PHE A 6 -6.60 42.93 -0.65
C PHE A 6 -5.60 41.81 -0.98
N ILE A 7 -4.32 42.13 -1.16
CA ILE A 7 -3.28 41.14 -1.52
C ILE A 7 -3.04 40.15 -0.37
N LEU A 8 -3.14 40.60 0.88
CA LEU A 8 -2.86 39.77 2.05
C LEU A 8 -3.97 38.72 2.31
N VAL A 9 -5.21 38.99 1.90
CA VAL A 9 -6.33 38.04 2.02
C VAL A 9 -6.24 36.94 0.96
N VAL A 10 -5.78 37.26 -0.25
CA VAL A 10 -5.62 36.26 -1.33
C VAL A 10 -4.49 35.27 -1.03
N PHE A 11 -3.42 35.70 -0.34
CA PHE A 11 -2.32 34.81 0.05
C PHE A 11 -2.72 33.82 1.16
N ALA A 12 -3.62 34.20 2.07
CA ALA A 12 -4.07 33.33 3.16
C ALA A 12 -4.98 32.18 2.68
N ILE A 13 -5.70 32.35 1.57
CA ILE A 13 -6.62 31.32 1.03
C ILE A 13 -5.85 30.25 0.23
N LEU A 14 -4.72 30.62 -0.39
CA LEU A 14 -3.88 29.69 -1.17
C LEU A 14 -3.03 28.75 -0.30
N ALA A 15 -2.80 29.07 0.98
CA ALA A 15 -2.01 28.23 1.88
C ALA A 15 -2.78 27.02 2.41
N SER A 16 -4.12 27.01 2.30
CA SER A 16 -4.99 25.99 2.90
C SER A 16 -5.06 24.67 2.12
N THR A 17 -4.56 24.62 0.88
CA THR A 17 -4.72 23.45 -0.01
C THR A 17 -3.58 22.44 0.07
N ALA A 18 -2.53 22.70 0.86
CA ALA A 18 -1.33 21.87 0.88
C ALA A 18 -1.31 20.76 1.96
N TYR A 19 -2.34 20.65 2.79
CA TYR A 19 -2.39 19.67 3.89
C TYR A 19 -3.49 18.62 3.71
N SER A 20 -3.60 18.03 2.52
CA SER A 20 -4.19 16.69 2.45
C SER A 20 -3.18 15.73 3.08
N LYS A 21 -3.42 15.28 4.31
CA LYS A 21 -2.79 14.06 4.83
C LYS A 21 -3.08 12.96 3.81
N ALA A 22 -2.08 12.58 3.02
CA ALA A 22 -2.22 11.55 2.01
C ALA A 22 -2.65 10.27 2.72
N GLN A 23 -3.93 9.91 2.57
CA GLN A 23 -4.43 8.62 3.03
C GLN A 23 -3.78 7.54 2.18
N PRO A 24 -3.46 6.36 2.75
CA PRO A 24 -3.01 5.23 1.95
C PRO A 24 -4.05 4.92 0.86
N GLY A 25 -3.57 4.54 -0.33
CA GLY A 25 -4.46 3.98 -1.35
C GLY A 25 -4.95 2.58 -0.95
N ASN A 26 -5.94 2.05 -1.65
CA ASN A 26 -6.39 0.68 -1.45
C ASN A 26 -5.71 -0.28 -2.42
N ALA A 27 -5.28 -1.44 -1.91
CA ALA A 27 -4.79 -2.55 -2.71
C ALA A 27 -5.53 -3.84 -2.37
N THR A 28 -5.67 -4.72 -3.36
CA THR A 28 -6.28 -6.05 -3.19
C THR A 28 -5.26 -7.15 -3.47
N LEU A 29 -5.59 -8.37 -3.06
CA LEU A 29 -4.81 -9.56 -3.39
C LEU A 29 -5.64 -10.40 -4.37
N THR A 30 -5.03 -10.83 -5.47
CA THR A 30 -5.61 -11.83 -6.35
C THR A 30 -5.50 -13.22 -5.73
N GLU A 31 -6.27 -14.18 -6.25
CA GLU A 31 -6.21 -15.58 -5.79
C GLU A 31 -4.81 -16.21 -5.94
N ASP A 32 -4.06 -15.79 -6.97
CA ASP A 32 -2.69 -16.25 -7.22
C ASP A 32 -1.61 -15.47 -6.43
N GLY A 33 -2.01 -14.52 -5.59
CA GLY A 33 -1.14 -13.81 -4.66
C GLY A 33 -0.48 -12.55 -5.23
N ALA A 34 -0.95 -12.00 -6.36
CA ALA A 34 -0.49 -10.71 -6.85
C ALA A 34 -1.20 -9.58 -6.09
N VAL A 35 -0.42 -8.57 -5.68
CA VAL A 35 -0.99 -7.32 -5.17
C VAL A 35 -1.47 -6.48 -6.34
N VAL A 36 -2.67 -5.91 -6.23
CA VAL A 36 -3.25 -5.03 -7.25
C VAL A 36 -3.54 -3.68 -6.64
N VAL A 37 -2.86 -2.65 -7.13
CA VAL A 37 -3.15 -1.26 -6.78
C VAL A 37 -4.28 -0.72 -7.66
N ASN A 38 -5.21 0.03 -7.06
CA ASN A 38 -6.36 0.58 -7.77
C ASN A 38 -5.94 1.55 -8.88
N THR A 39 -6.29 1.25 -10.14
CA THR A 39 -5.96 2.07 -11.30
C THR A 39 -6.85 3.30 -11.47
N GLN A 40 -7.93 3.43 -10.71
CA GLN A 40 -8.85 4.58 -10.75
C GLN A 40 -8.42 5.74 -9.82
N GLU A 41 -7.55 5.48 -8.84
CA GLU A 41 -7.08 6.47 -7.85
C GLU A 41 -5.68 7.00 -8.19
N PRO A 42 -5.29 8.24 -7.87
CA PRO A 42 -3.91 8.70 -8.08
C PRO A 42 -2.87 7.75 -7.47
N LEU A 43 -1.72 7.58 -8.12
CA LEU A 43 -0.62 6.76 -7.59
C LEU A 43 -0.22 7.27 -6.21
N GLN A 44 -0.24 6.39 -5.21
CA GLN A 44 0.20 6.68 -3.85
C GLN A 44 1.54 6.00 -3.60
N SER A 45 2.30 6.51 -2.63
CA SER A 45 3.51 5.82 -2.15
C SER A 45 3.19 4.72 -1.13
N VAL A 46 1.96 4.67 -0.63
CA VAL A 46 1.54 3.73 0.41
C VAL A 46 0.14 3.20 0.09
N TYR A 47 -0.04 1.89 0.20
CA TYR A 47 -1.31 1.20 0.04
C TYR A 47 -1.63 0.32 1.23
N MET A 48 -2.92 0.13 1.51
CA MET A 48 -3.42 -0.82 2.49
C MET A 48 -3.89 -2.09 1.79
N LEU A 49 -3.40 -3.23 2.26
CA LEU A 49 -3.84 -4.56 1.87
C LEU A 49 -4.50 -5.25 3.07
N ASP A 50 -5.64 -5.90 2.86
CA ASP A 50 -6.32 -6.66 3.92
C ASP A 50 -5.49 -7.88 4.33
N ALA A 51 -5.19 -7.97 5.63
CA ALA A 51 -4.42 -9.07 6.21
C ALA A 51 -5.27 -10.31 6.51
N SER A 52 -6.61 -10.23 6.43
CA SER A 52 -7.53 -11.35 6.75
C SER A 52 -7.31 -12.58 5.88
N ASN A 53 -6.78 -12.38 4.66
CA ASN A 53 -6.43 -13.44 3.72
C ASN A 53 -5.16 -14.21 4.13
N PHE A 54 -4.50 -13.81 5.21
CA PHE A 54 -3.27 -14.42 5.71
C PHE A 54 -3.50 -15.05 7.09
N ASN A 55 -3.18 -16.34 7.21
CA ASN A 55 -3.23 -17.06 8.49
C ASN A 55 -1.95 -16.83 9.32
N PHE A 56 -1.66 -15.58 9.68
CA PHE A 56 -0.55 -15.26 10.57
C PHE A 56 -0.93 -15.55 12.02
N THR A 57 -0.09 -16.30 12.74
CA THR A 57 -0.32 -16.62 14.15
C THR A 57 0.15 -15.53 15.11
N SER A 58 1.01 -14.62 14.63
CA SER A 58 1.54 -13.48 15.37
C SER A 58 2.04 -12.40 14.42
N GLU A 59 2.19 -11.18 14.93
CA GLU A 59 2.80 -10.09 14.17
C GLU A 59 4.25 -10.41 13.77
N GLN A 60 4.98 -11.14 14.63
CA GLN A 60 6.34 -11.60 14.31
C GLN A 60 6.38 -12.60 13.15
N ASP A 61 5.40 -13.51 13.03
CA ASP A 61 5.27 -14.42 11.88
C ASP A 61 5.05 -13.62 10.58
N ALA A 62 4.16 -12.63 10.62
CA ALA A 62 3.91 -11.75 9.48
C ALA A 62 5.17 -10.95 9.10
N ILE A 63 5.86 -10.34 10.06
CA ILE A 63 7.09 -9.59 9.83
C ILE A 63 8.15 -10.50 9.17
N THR A 64 8.31 -11.72 9.67
CA THR A 64 9.29 -12.67 9.14
C THR A 64 8.96 -13.09 7.72
N TYR A 65 7.69 -13.40 7.43
CA TYR A 65 7.23 -13.72 6.08
C TYR A 65 7.51 -12.56 5.10
N PHE A 66 7.14 -11.33 5.48
CA PHE A 66 7.27 -10.16 4.62
C PHE A 66 8.71 -9.64 4.51
N ALA A 67 9.58 -9.93 5.47
CA ALA A 67 11.01 -9.61 5.36
C ALA A 67 11.63 -10.24 4.10
N ALA A 68 11.24 -11.46 3.75
CA ALA A 68 11.69 -12.16 2.54
C ALA A 68 11.02 -11.66 1.24
N LYS A 69 9.99 -10.82 1.35
CA LYS A 69 9.24 -10.25 0.21
C LYS A 69 9.58 -8.79 -0.05
N ASN A 70 10.26 -8.14 0.88
CA ASN A 70 10.78 -6.79 0.69
C ASN A 70 11.84 -6.79 -0.42
N SER A 71 11.85 -5.71 -1.21
CA SER A 71 12.82 -5.46 -2.25
C SER A 71 13.26 -3.99 -2.23
N GLU A 72 14.11 -3.60 -3.16
CA GLU A 72 14.45 -2.18 -3.39
C GLU A 72 13.27 -1.34 -3.89
N TYR A 73 12.20 -1.97 -4.39
CA TYR A 73 11.03 -1.29 -4.95
C TYR A 73 9.82 -1.29 -4.02
N VAL A 74 9.67 -2.33 -3.19
CA VAL A 74 8.48 -2.50 -2.34
C VAL A 74 8.89 -2.93 -0.93
N SER A 75 8.24 -2.33 0.07
CA SER A 75 8.31 -2.79 1.46
C SER A 75 6.93 -3.07 2.03
N TYR A 76 6.79 -4.19 2.73
CA TYR A 76 5.58 -4.60 3.43
C TYR A 76 5.76 -4.40 4.93
N ARG A 77 4.78 -3.76 5.59
CA ARG A 77 4.72 -3.61 7.04
C ARG A 77 3.38 -4.11 7.56
N PRO A 78 3.34 -5.32 8.16
CA PRO A 78 2.16 -5.80 8.84
C PRO A 78 1.79 -4.89 10.01
N VAL A 79 0.50 -4.62 10.16
CA VAL A 79 -0.10 -3.94 11.31
C VAL A 79 -1.33 -4.77 11.71
N LEU A 80 -1.08 -5.97 12.25
CA LEU A 80 -2.13 -6.98 12.45
C LEU A 80 -3.21 -6.55 13.46
N GLN A 81 -2.87 -5.67 14.41
CA GLN A 81 -3.86 -5.04 15.30
C GLN A 81 -4.97 -4.29 14.54
N ASN A 82 -4.68 -3.83 13.33
CA ASN A 82 -5.63 -3.15 12.44
C ASN A 82 -6.07 -4.05 11.28
N ASN A 83 -5.67 -5.33 11.29
CA ASN A 83 -5.91 -6.29 10.22
C ASN A 83 -5.46 -5.82 8.82
N VAL A 84 -4.35 -5.08 8.75
CA VAL A 84 -3.81 -4.57 7.48
C VAL A 84 -2.33 -4.85 7.31
N ILE A 85 -1.90 -4.90 6.07
CA ILE A 85 -0.49 -4.84 5.65
C ILE A 85 -0.31 -3.56 4.86
N MET A 86 0.59 -2.70 5.31
CA MET A 86 0.97 -1.50 4.60
C MET A 86 1.98 -1.87 3.51
N VAL A 87 1.68 -1.55 2.26
CA VAL A 87 2.53 -1.76 1.09
C VAL A 87 3.11 -0.41 0.68
N TYR A 88 4.41 -0.24 0.88
CA TYR A 88 5.15 0.98 0.53
C TYR A 88 5.81 0.80 -0.84
N LEU A 89 5.42 1.65 -1.79
CA LEU A 89 6.07 1.74 -3.09
C LEU A 89 7.23 2.75 -3.02
N GLN A 90 8.42 2.34 -3.43
CA GLN A 90 9.58 3.21 -3.54
C GLN A 90 9.51 4.02 -4.84
N VAL A 91 8.50 4.89 -4.95
CA VAL A 91 8.22 5.71 -6.15
C VAL A 91 9.40 6.61 -6.56
N LYS A 92 10.33 6.90 -5.65
CA LYS A 92 11.56 7.64 -5.98
C LYS A 92 12.60 6.78 -6.72
N THR A 93 12.61 5.47 -6.49
CA THR A 93 13.50 4.51 -7.16
C THR A 93 13.01 4.22 -8.59
N ARG A 94 11.70 4.31 -8.81
CA ARG A 94 11.03 4.15 -10.12
C ARG A 94 10.04 5.29 -10.38
N PRO A 95 10.53 6.52 -10.66
CA PRO A 95 9.67 7.70 -10.82
C PRO A 95 8.87 7.70 -12.14
N ASP A 96 9.31 6.91 -13.11
CA ASP A 96 8.71 6.71 -14.42
C ASP A 96 7.64 5.60 -14.44
N TRP A 97 7.58 4.77 -13.40
CA TRP A 97 6.61 3.67 -13.32
C TRP A 97 5.20 4.18 -13.07
N THR A 98 4.30 3.78 -13.96
CA THR A 98 2.86 3.95 -13.84
C THR A 98 2.27 2.88 -12.92
N LYS A 99 0.99 3.02 -12.56
CA LYS A 99 0.26 1.96 -11.83
C LYS A 99 0.24 0.62 -12.58
N ALA A 100 0.27 0.64 -13.91
CA ALA A 100 0.34 -0.59 -14.70
C ALA A 100 1.69 -1.30 -14.50
N ASP A 101 2.79 -0.54 -14.46
CA ASP A 101 4.13 -1.08 -14.22
C ASP A 101 4.25 -1.68 -12.80
N TRP A 102 3.69 -1.02 -11.79
CA TRP A 102 3.62 -1.56 -10.43
C TRP A 102 2.80 -2.85 -10.35
N ASN A 103 1.64 -2.90 -11.02
CA ASN A 103 0.83 -4.13 -11.07
C ASN A 103 1.56 -5.25 -11.83
N ALA A 104 2.28 -4.95 -12.92
CA ALA A 104 3.11 -5.92 -13.62
C ALA A 104 4.23 -6.47 -12.70
N TYR A 105 4.91 -5.59 -11.96
CA TYR A 105 5.88 -6.00 -10.95
C TYR A 105 5.28 -6.95 -9.92
N PHE A 106 4.06 -6.69 -9.43
CA PHE A 106 3.40 -7.55 -8.46
C PHE A 106 2.93 -8.90 -9.01
N VAL A 107 2.65 -8.98 -10.31
CA VAL A 107 2.39 -10.26 -10.99
C VAL A 107 3.65 -11.14 -11.00
N GLU A 108 4.83 -10.53 -11.16
CA GLU A 108 6.12 -11.24 -11.12
C GLU A 108 6.58 -11.55 -9.69
N ASN A 109 6.19 -10.71 -8.71
CA ASN A 109 6.67 -10.76 -7.32
C ASN A 109 5.54 -11.09 -6.33
N LYS A 110 4.80 -12.17 -6.61
CA LYS A 110 3.65 -12.60 -5.84
C LYS A 110 3.96 -12.85 -4.36
N ILE A 111 3.00 -12.44 -3.52
CA ILE A 111 2.90 -12.82 -2.12
C ILE A 111 1.81 -13.88 -2.00
N LYS A 112 2.21 -15.14 -1.81
CA LYS A 112 1.22 -16.20 -1.58
C LYS A 112 0.51 -15.94 -0.27
N SER A 113 -0.81 -15.86 -0.29
CA SER A 113 -1.58 -15.98 0.93
C SER A 113 -1.22 -17.32 1.60
N LYS A 114 -1.11 -17.34 2.94
CA LYS A 114 -1.12 -18.61 3.69
C LYS A 114 -2.57 -19.12 3.73
N ILE A 115 -3.25 -19.25 2.59
CA ILE A 115 -4.48 -20.04 2.56
C ILE A 115 -4.02 -21.46 2.83
N SER A 116 -4.44 -21.97 3.99
CA SER A 116 -4.28 -23.37 4.36
C SER A 116 -4.68 -24.20 3.15
N ASP A 117 -3.74 -24.95 2.60
CA ASP A 117 -4.05 -25.97 1.61
C ASP A 117 -5.28 -26.76 2.11
N PRO A 118 -6.43 -26.76 1.39
CA PRO A 118 -7.61 -27.51 1.81
C PRO A 118 -7.30 -29.00 2.06
N SER A 119 -6.20 -29.51 1.49
CA SER A 119 -5.64 -30.84 1.74
C SER A 119 -5.25 -31.11 3.20
N GLN A 120 -5.02 -30.08 4.03
CA GLN A 120 -4.56 -30.25 5.41
C GLN A 120 -5.66 -30.17 6.47
N GLN A 121 -6.93 -30.01 6.07
CA GLN A 121 -8.07 -30.03 7.01
C GLN A 121 -8.69 -31.44 7.21
N LEU A 122 -8.19 -32.49 6.57
CA LEU A 122 -8.76 -33.85 6.63
C LEU A 122 -8.05 -34.82 7.61
N THR A 123 -7.28 -34.32 8.57
CA THR A 123 -6.75 -35.15 9.67
C THR A 123 -6.80 -34.40 10.99
N LYS A 124 -7.94 -34.45 11.68
CA LYS A 124 -8.03 -34.48 13.13
C LYS A 124 -9.21 -35.33 13.56
#